data_AF-A0AAD7V4P4-F1
#
_entry.id   AF-A0AAD7V4P4-F1
#
_cell.length_a   1.000
_cell.length_b   1.000
_cell.length_c   1.000
_cell.angle_alpha   90.00
_cell.angle_beta   90.00
_cell.angle_gamma   90.00
#
_symmetry.space_group_name_H-M   'P 1'
#
loop_
_entity.id
_entity.type
_entity.pdbx_description
1 polymer ?
#
loop_
_entity_poly.entity_id
_entity_poly.type
_entity_poly.pdbx_seq_one_letter_code
_entity_poly.pdbx_strand_id
1 'polypeptide(L)'
;MDKPTLEAFRVECLRRKFRFLEYHDNTVNHLLATNRSLNARSYRKFQLEFLSWCITQQVDPNHFTMATLINFLSTMRSRYSVNSLPLMRTAIIHFHVQPSLFQHDSQLEQLFNIWREEAPPVPIERPLPSDLHRINLQDSFVDGSRCLHLSVVAPKEKRNGRRIVKVVRIKPYPQDATLCPVTFEALRDHPNTVNRPPGALFISTTNARVAASCDTISRWLRNVVSRSINSSSSASRRPAMHVLWLRIWRSNMAFP
;
A
#
# COMPACT_ATOMS: atom_id res chain seq x y z
N MET A 1 -28.51 -7.35 -9.88
CA MET A 1 -28.02 -8.14 -11.03
C MET A 1 -26.90 -9.05 -10.53
N ASP A 2 -26.89 -10.31 -10.95
CA ASP A 2 -25.88 -11.29 -10.57
C ASP A 2 -24.54 -11.06 -11.30
N LYS A 3 -23.45 -11.61 -10.76
CA LYS A 3 -22.08 -11.38 -11.28
C LYS A 3 -21.89 -11.83 -12.73
N PRO A 4 -22.40 -13.00 -13.17
CA PRO A 4 -22.28 -13.43 -14.57
C PRO A 4 -22.93 -12.46 -15.55
N THR A 5 -24.14 -11.98 -15.25
CA THR A 5 -24.86 -11.03 -16.10
C THR A 5 -24.14 -9.68 -16.19
N LEU A 6 -23.59 -9.19 -15.07
CA LEU A 6 -22.79 -7.96 -15.06
C LEU A 6 -21.50 -8.10 -15.89
N GLU A 7 -20.90 -9.30 -15.91
CA GLU A 7 -19.74 -9.58 -16.74
C GLU A 7 -20.10 -9.61 -18.23
N ALA A 8 -21.22 -10.23 -18.60
CA ALA A 8 -21.70 -10.21 -19.97
C ALA A 8 -21.98 -8.77 -20.44
N PHE A 9 -22.64 -7.98 -19.58
CA PHE A 9 -22.88 -6.56 -19.85
C PHE A 9 -21.57 -5.77 -20.00
N ARG A 10 -20.55 -6.06 -19.19
CA ARG A 10 -19.21 -5.47 -19.31
C ARG A 10 -18.59 -5.70 -20.67
N VAL A 11 -18.60 -6.95 -21.15
CA VAL A 11 -18.04 -7.30 -22.45
C VAL A 11 -18.83 -6.63 -23.57
N GLU A 12 -20.15 -6.57 -23.45
CA GLU A 12 -21.01 -5.91 -24.43
C GLU A 12 -20.75 -4.39 -24.51
N CYS A 13 -20.59 -3.69 -23.40
CA CYS A 13 -20.19 -2.28 -23.40
C CYS A 13 -18.85 -2.06 -24.12
N LEU A 14 -17.86 -2.94 -23.91
CA LEU A 14 -16.59 -2.85 -24.64
C LEU A 14 -16.76 -3.12 -26.13
N ARG A 15 -17.60 -4.08 -26.52
CA ARG A 15 -17.93 -4.36 -27.93
C ARG A 15 -18.58 -3.16 -28.59
N ARG A 16 -19.59 -2.56 -27.95
CA ARG A 16 -20.30 -1.37 -28.46
C ARG A 16 -19.35 -0.23 -28.76
N LYS A 17 -18.39 0.03 -27.86
CA LYS A 17 -17.34 1.01 -28.11
C LYS A 17 -16.57 0.73 -29.40
N PHE A 18 -16.09 -0.49 -29.60
CA PHE A 18 -15.29 -0.78 -30.79
C PHE A 18 -16.13 -0.77 -32.07
N ARG A 19 -17.39 -1.20 -31.99
CA ARG A 19 -18.34 -1.10 -33.11
C ARG A 19 -18.66 0.34 -33.48
N PHE A 20 -18.73 1.24 -32.49
CA PHE A 20 -18.87 2.69 -32.74
C PHE A 20 -17.67 3.27 -33.50
N LEU A 21 -16.48 2.69 -33.32
CA LEU A 21 -15.28 3.03 -34.08
C LEU A 21 -15.18 2.24 -35.41
N GLU A 22 -16.28 1.64 -35.86
CA GLU A 22 -16.42 0.91 -37.13
C GLU A 22 -15.51 -0.33 -37.27
N TYR A 23 -15.02 -0.89 -36.15
CA TYR A 23 -14.29 -2.16 -36.19
C TYR A 23 -15.23 -3.35 -36.45
N HIS A 24 -14.84 -4.23 -37.38
CA HIS A 24 -15.54 -5.49 -37.63
C HIS A 24 -15.48 -6.46 -36.44
N ASP A 25 -16.51 -7.28 -36.28
CA ASP A 25 -16.68 -8.20 -35.14
C ASP A 25 -15.48 -9.14 -34.90
N ASN A 26 -14.84 -9.62 -35.96
CA ASN A 26 -13.63 -10.45 -35.85
C ASN A 26 -12.47 -9.69 -35.18
N THR A 27 -12.26 -8.43 -35.59
CA THR A 27 -11.27 -7.53 -35.00
C THR A 27 -11.63 -7.21 -33.55
N VAL A 28 -12.90 -6.91 -33.26
CA VAL A 28 -13.39 -6.64 -31.91
C VAL A 28 -13.10 -7.82 -30.98
N ASN A 29 -13.43 -9.04 -31.39
CA ASN A 29 -13.17 -10.24 -30.59
C ASN A 29 -11.67 -10.43 -30.32
N HIS A 30 -10.83 -10.20 -31.32
CA HIS A 30 -9.38 -10.29 -31.15
C HIS A 30 -8.84 -9.23 -30.18
N LEU A 31 -9.30 -7.98 -30.28
CA LEU A 31 -8.91 -6.89 -29.39
C LEU A 31 -9.32 -7.18 -27.93
N LEU A 32 -10.52 -7.72 -27.72
CA LEU A 32 -10.99 -8.08 -26.37
C LEU A 32 -10.19 -9.23 -25.76
N ALA A 33 -9.80 -10.22 -26.56
CA ALA A 33 -9.00 -11.34 -26.11
C ALA A 33 -7.56 -10.95 -25.76
N THR A 34 -6.95 -10.05 -26.56
CA THR A 34 -5.52 -9.72 -26.47
C THR A 34 -5.21 -8.55 -25.53
N ASN A 35 -6.18 -7.67 -25.25
CA ASN A 35 -5.92 -6.46 -24.48
C ASN A 35 -5.77 -6.75 -22.98
N ARG A 36 -4.51 -6.85 -22.55
CA ARG A 36 -4.13 -7.10 -21.14
C ARG A 36 -4.67 -6.05 -20.16
N SER A 37 -4.81 -4.79 -20.58
CA SER A 37 -5.31 -3.72 -19.71
C SER A 37 -6.81 -3.86 -19.44
N LEU A 38 -7.60 -4.23 -20.45
CA LEU A 38 -9.04 -4.52 -20.31
C LEU A 38 -9.29 -5.77 -19.47
N ASN A 39 -8.33 -6.69 -19.46
CA ASN A 39 -8.41 -7.97 -18.76
C ASN A 39 -7.70 -7.95 -17.39
N ALA A 40 -7.12 -6.81 -17.00
CA ALA A 40 -6.48 -6.67 -15.70
C ALA A 40 -7.52 -6.85 -14.58
N ARG A 41 -7.24 -7.73 -13.61
CA ARG A 41 -8.16 -8.06 -12.51
C ARG A 41 -8.60 -6.82 -11.73
N SER A 42 -7.71 -5.86 -11.55
CA SER A 42 -8.00 -4.57 -10.89
C SER A 42 -8.98 -3.72 -11.68
N TYR A 43 -8.82 -3.63 -13.01
CA TYR A 43 -9.70 -2.86 -13.90
C TYR A 43 -11.09 -3.48 -13.91
N ARG A 44 -11.15 -4.79 -14.09
CA ARG A 44 -12.41 -5.56 -14.10
C ARG A 44 -13.26 -5.26 -12.87
N LYS A 45 -12.65 -5.25 -11.67
CA LYS A 45 -13.37 -4.93 -10.42
C LYS A 45 -14.03 -3.55 -10.49
N PHE A 46 -13.29 -2.53 -10.88
CA PHE A 46 -13.78 -1.15 -10.95
C PHE A 46 -14.82 -0.93 -12.05
N GLN A 47 -14.61 -1.58 -13.19
CA GLN A 47 -15.55 -1.59 -14.30
C GLN A 47 -16.92 -2.14 -13.90
N LEU A 48 -16.95 -3.27 -13.18
CA LEU A 48 -18.21 -3.88 -12.74
C LEU A 48 -18.96 -2.97 -11.74
N GLU A 49 -18.25 -2.34 -10.80
CA GLU A 49 -18.86 -1.39 -9.85
C GLU A 49 -19.46 -0.19 -10.59
N PHE A 50 -18.75 0.35 -11.59
CA PHE A 50 -19.26 1.44 -12.43
C PHE A 50 -20.51 1.03 -13.20
N LEU A 51 -20.52 -0.14 -13.85
CA LEU A 51 -21.67 -0.61 -14.60
C LEU A 51 -22.89 -0.83 -13.70
N SER A 52 -22.69 -1.38 -12.50
CA SER A 52 -23.77 -1.51 -11.51
C SER A 52 -24.35 -0.15 -11.11
N TRP A 53 -23.49 0.85 -10.94
CA TRP A 53 -23.91 2.22 -10.65
C TRP A 53 -24.64 2.85 -11.84
N CYS A 54 -24.14 2.69 -13.07
CA CYS A 54 -24.79 3.17 -14.29
C CYS A 54 -26.21 2.63 -14.45
N ILE A 55 -26.42 1.33 -14.18
CA ILE A 55 -27.76 0.73 -14.21
C ILE A 55 -28.69 1.40 -13.20
N THR A 56 -28.19 1.69 -12.00
CA THR A 56 -28.97 2.32 -10.93
C THR A 56 -29.29 3.79 -11.27
N GLN A 57 -28.36 4.49 -11.90
CA GLN A 57 -28.49 5.91 -12.26
C GLN A 57 -29.04 6.13 -13.68
N GLN A 58 -29.36 5.07 -14.41
CA GLN A 58 -29.82 5.09 -15.80
C GLN A 58 -28.87 5.85 -16.75
N VAL A 59 -27.56 5.67 -16.55
CA VAL A 59 -26.50 6.28 -17.37
C VAL A 59 -26.02 5.29 -18.42
N ASP A 60 -25.82 5.74 -19.66
CA ASP A 60 -25.13 4.95 -20.69
C ASP A 60 -23.62 4.85 -20.39
N PRO A 61 -23.08 3.63 -20.16
CA PRO A 61 -21.65 3.42 -19.90
C PRO A 61 -20.73 3.79 -21.08
N ASN A 62 -21.24 3.91 -22.31
CA ASN A 62 -20.46 4.26 -23.48
C ASN A 62 -20.44 5.77 -23.79
N HIS A 63 -21.39 6.54 -23.23
CA HIS A 63 -21.60 7.98 -23.52
C HIS A 63 -21.83 8.82 -22.24
N PHE A 64 -21.03 8.60 -21.20
CA PHE A 64 -21.12 9.36 -19.96
C PHE A 64 -20.30 10.67 -20.03
N THR A 65 -20.71 11.68 -19.26
CA THR A 65 -19.98 12.96 -19.17
C THR A 65 -18.91 12.94 -18.09
N MET A 66 -18.01 13.94 -18.08
CA MET A 66 -17.06 14.14 -16.98
C MET A 66 -17.77 14.28 -15.62
N ALA A 67 -18.87 15.04 -15.57
CA ALA A 67 -19.68 15.20 -14.36
C ALA A 67 -20.19 13.84 -13.84
N THR A 68 -20.62 12.96 -14.75
CA THR A 68 -21.06 11.61 -14.41
C THR A 68 -19.93 10.78 -13.79
N LEU A 69 -18.73 10.88 -14.36
CA LEU A 69 -17.54 10.21 -13.83
C LEU A 69 -17.15 10.75 -12.45
N ILE A 70 -17.16 12.08 -12.26
CA ILE A 70 -16.88 12.73 -10.98
C ILE A 70 -17.89 12.28 -9.92
N ASN A 71 -19.18 12.29 -10.25
CA ASN A 71 -20.24 11.86 -9.35
C ASN A 71 -20.04 10.41 -8.92
N PHE A 72 -19.74 9.51 -9.86
CA PHE A 72 -19.42 8.13 -9.55
C PHE A 72 -18.20 8.01 -8.62
N LEU A 73 -17.07 8.64 -8.96
CA LEU A 73 -15.84 8.58 -8.14
C LEU A 73 -16.07 9.12 -6.73
N SER A 74 -16.93 10.12 -6.59
CA SER A 74 -17.33 10.70 -5.30
C SER A 74 -18.08 9.69 -4.45
N THR A 75 -19.00 8.89 -5.03
CA THR A 75 -19.65 7.79 -4.30
C THR A 75 -18.67 6.70 -3.86
N MET A 76 -17.61 6.47 -4.64
CA MET A 76 -16.59 5.45 -4.35
C MET A 76 -15.57 5.90 -3.30
N ARG A 77 -15.43 7.21 -3.06
CA ARG A 77 -14.46 7.80 -2.12
C ARG A 77 -14.59 7.27 -0.68
N SER A 78 -15.81 6.90 -0.27
CA SER A 78 -16.09 6.32 1.05
C SER A 78 -15.60 4.87 1.18
N ARG A 79 -15.51 4.13 0.07
CA ARG A 79 -15.17 2.70 0.02
C ARG A 79 -13.72 2.42 -0.37
N TYR A 80 -13.06 3.39 -0.99
CA TYR A 80 -11.72 3.24 -1.56
C TYR A 80 -10.77 4.35 -1.12
N SER A 81 -9.48 4.02 -1.06
CA SER A 81 -8.43 5.01 -0.84
C SER A 81 -8.36 5.98 -2.03
N VAL A 82 -7.98 7.23 -1.77
CA VAL A 82 -7.82 8.26 -2.81
C VAL A 82 -6.87 7.80 -3.90
N ASN A 83 -5.83 7.05 -3.55
CA ASN A 83 -4.84 6.53 -4.49
C ASN A 83 -5.41 5.47 -5.46
N SER A 84 -6.56 4.87 -5.14
CA SER A 84 -7.23 3.90 -6.02
C SER A 84 -8.10 4.58 -7.09
N LEU A 85 -8.55 5.81 -6.84
CA LEU A 85 -9.51 6.52 -7.70
C LEU A 85 -8.93 6.87 -9.09
N PRO A 86 -7.65 7.26 -9.25
CA PRO A 86 -7.06 7.43 -10.57
C PRO A 86 -7.05 6.13 -11.40
N LEU A 87 -6.79 4.99 -10.77
CA LEU A 87 -6.82 3.69 -11.44
C LEU A 87 -8.23 3.31 -11.89
N MET A 88 -9.21 3.59 -11.02
CA MET A 88 -10.63 3.41 -11.30
C MET A 88 -11.09 4.30 -12.47
N ARG A 89 -10.70 5.58 -12.48
CA ARG A 89 -10.93 6.52 -13.61
C ARG A 89 -10.44 5.91 -14.92
N THR A 90 -9.18 5.49 -14.98
CA THR A 90 -8.61 4.90 -16.20
C THR A 90 -9.38 3.65 -16.64
N ALA A 91 -9.76 2.78 -15.70
CA ALA A 91 -10.52 1.58 -16.01
C ALA A 91 -11.90 1.86 -16.61
N ILE A 92 -12.55 2.96 -16.19
CA ILE A 92 -13.89 3.35 -16.65
C ILE A 92 -13.85 4.05 -18.00
N ILE A 93 -12.86 4.93 -18.20
CA ILE A 93 -12.63 5.62 -19.48
C ILE A 93 -12.50 4.62 -20.66
N HIS A 94 -12.10 3.38 -20.39
CA HIS A 94 -12.04 2.33 -21.40
C HIS A 94 -13.41 1.99 -22.02
N PHE A 95 -14.53 2.24 -21.35
CA PHE A 95 -15.85 2.07 -21.95
C PHE A 95 -16.24 3.22 -22.87
N HIS A 96 -15.74 4.44 -22.62
CA HIS A 96 -16.17 5.60 -23.38
C HIS A 96 -15.74 5.48 -24.85
N VAL A 97 -16.64 5.87 -25.75
CA VAL A 97 -16.38 5.90 -27.21
C VAL A 97 -15.25 6.85 -27.58
N GLN A 98 -15.13 7.96 -26.84
CA GLN A 98 -14.07 8.97 -27.00
C GLN A 98 -13.27 9.16 -25.68
N PRO A 99 -12.27 8.32 -25.41
CA PRO A 99 -11.46 8.40 -24.18
C PRO A 99 -10.64 9.69 -24.03
N SER A 100 -10.25 10.29 -25.15
CA SER A 100 -9.40 11.49 -25.19
C SER A 100 -10.02 12.70 -24.49
N LEU A 101 -11.35 12.80 -24.49
CA LEU A 101 -12.09 13.84 -23.79
C LEU A 101 -11.80 13.89 -22.27
N PHE A 102 -11.26 12.80 -21.72
CA PHE A 102 -10.99 12.67 -20.29
C PHE A 102 -9.51 12.74 -19.95
N GLN A 103 -8.60 13.02 -20.89
CA GLN A 103 -7.16 12.91 -20.64
C GLN A 103 -6.61 14.01 -19.71
N HIS A 104 -7.19 15.21 -19.67
CA HIS A 104 -6.64 16.36 -18.92
C HIS A 104 -7.71 17.29 -18.33
N ASP A 105 -8.62 16.74 -17.54
CA ASP A 105 -9.65 17.55 -16.88
C ASP A 105 -9.12 18.23 -15.61
N SER A 106 -9.05 19.57 -15.62
CA SER A 106 -8.51 20.35 -14.52
C SER A 106 -9.35 20.24 -13.24
N GLN A 107 -10.67 20.11 -13.36
CA GLN A 107 -11.57 20.01 -12.21
C GLN A 107 -11.38 18.68 -11.47
N LEU A 108 -11.27 17.58 -12.21
CA LEU A 108 -11.01 16.26 -11.65
C LEU A 108 -9.63 16.16 -10.99
N GLU A 109 -8.60 16.77 -11.58
CA GLU A 109 -7.27 16.84 -10.95
C GLU A 109 -7.28 17.69 -9.68
N GLN A 110 -7.98 18.84 -9.69
CA GLN A 110 -8.18 19.67 -8.50
C GLN A 110 -8.91 18.89 -7.40
N LEU A 111 -9.97 18.16 -7.75
CA LEU A 111 -10.72 17.34 -6.81
C LEU A 111 -9.84 16.23 -6.20
N PHE A 112 -9.01 15.56 -7.00
CA PHE A 112 -8.04 14.59 -6.50
C PHE A 112 -6.98 15.21 -5.59
N ASN A 113 -6.59 16.48 -5.79
CA ASN A 113 -5.72 17.19 -4.86
C ASN A 113 -6.42 17.43 -3.52
N ILE A 114 -7.64 17.96 -3.54
CA ILE A 114 -8.46 18.21 -2.34
C ILE A 114 -8.62 16.90 -1.54
N TRP A 115 -9.03 15.81 -2.19
CA TRP A 115 -9.20 14.54 -1.49
C TRP A 115 -7.91 13.98 -0.91
N ARG A 116 -6.75 14.21 -1.54
CA ARG A 116 -5.45 13.83 -0.97
C ARG A 116 -5.06 14.70 0.22
N GLU A 117 -5.41 15.97 0.18
CA GLU A 117 -5.21 16.93 1.28
C GLU A 117 -6.18 16.73 2.44
N GLU A 118 -7.31 16.08 2.24
CA GLU A 118 -8.24 15.69 3.31
C GLU A 118 -7.96 14.29 3.84
N ALA A 119 -7.28 13.44 3.06
CA ALA A 119 -7.03 12.06 3.46
C ALA A 119 -6.20 12.03 4.77
N PRO A 120 -6.61 11.21 5.76
CA PRO A 120 -5.77 11.00 6.93
C PRO A 120 -4.42 10.41 6.50
N PRO A 121 -3.33 10.66 7.24
CA PRO A 121 -2.05 9.99 6.99
C PRO A 121 -2.29 8.49 6.95
N VAL A 122 -1.94 7.83 5.83
CA VAL A 122 -2.16 6.38 5.70
C VAL A 122 -1.30 5.68 6.74
N PRO A 123 -1.88 4.99 7.73
CA PRO A 123 -1.10 4.20 8.67
C PRO A 123 -0.41 3.09 7.89
N ILE A 124 0.92 3.00 7.99
CA ILE A 124 1.62 1.84 7.47
C ILE A 124 1.44 0.75 8.52
N GLU A 125 0.51 -0.17 8.27
CA GLU A 125 0.36 -1.36 9.10
C GLU A 125 1.56 -2.31 8.96
N ARG A 126 2.31 -2.24 7.84
CA ARG A 126 3.49 -3.07 7.57
C ARG A 126 4.60 -2.29 6.89
N PRO A 127 5.72 -1.98 7.56
CA PRO A 127 6.86 -1.33 6.92
C PRO A 127 7.41 -2.21 5.80
N LEU A 128 7.64 -1.62 4.64
CA LEU A 128 8.41 -2.27 3.58
C LEU A 128 9.89 -2.36 4.01
N PRO A 129 10.67 -3.29 3.46
CA PRO A 129 12.13 -3.33 3.67
C PRO A 129 12.83 -1.98 3.45
N SER A 130 12.36 -1.21 2.46
CA SER A 130 12.88 0.13 2.16
C SER A 130 12.55 1.18 3.22
N ASP A 131 11.51 0.96 4.01
CA ASP A 131 11.03 1.89 5.04
C ASP A 131 11.90 1.81 6.30
N LEU A 132 12.53 0.65 6.53
CA LEU A 132 13.41 0.43 7.69
C LEU A 132 14.63 1.35 7.70
N HIS A 133 15.20 1.60 6.52
CA HIS A 133 16.33 2.53 6.35
C HIS A 133 15.93 4.00 6.55
N ARG A 134 14.63 4.27 6.72
CA ARG A 134 14.05 5.61 6.77
C ARG A 134 13.36 5.89 8.10
N ILE A 135 13.51 4.99 9.07
CA ILE A 135 13.06 5.21 10.44
C ILE A 135 13.90 6.35 11.02
N ASN A 136 13.25 7.46 11.36
CA ASN A 136 13.81 8.46 12.24
C ASN A 136 13.65 7.99 13.68
N LEU A 137 14.74 7.48 14.25
CA LEU A 137 14.75 7.01 15.63
C LEU A 137 14.58 8.15 16.66
N GLN A 138 14.90 9.39 16.30
CA GLN A 138 14.71 10.54 17.20
C GLN A 138 13.23 10.86 17.40
N ASP A 139 12.41 10.68 16.36
CA ASP A 139 10.96 10.91 16.39
C ASP A 139 10.18 9.64 16.73
N SER A 140 10.86 8.54 17.05
CA SER A 140 10.24 7.27 17.42
C SER A 140 10.13 7.16 18.94
N PHE A 141 9.02 6.64 19.46
CA PHE A 141 8.76 6.61 20.91
C PHE A 141 7.93 5.39 21.32
N VAL A 142 7.91 5.10 22.61
CA VAL A 142 7.01 4.11 23.22
C VAL A 142 5.93 4.87 23.98
N ASP A 143 4.66 4.53 23.77
CA ASP A 143 3.55 5.14 24.50
C ASP A 143 3.26 4.44 25.84
N GLY A 144 2.38 5.02 26.65
CA GLY A 144 1.97 4.45 27.94
C GLY A 144 1.30 3.06 27.85
N SER A 145 0.86 2.64 26.66
CA SER A 145 0.30 1.32 26.39
C SER A 145 1.36 0.28 25.98
N ARG A 146 2.66 0.64 26.05
CA ARG A 146 3.77 -0.17 25.55
C ARG A 146 3.64 -0.50 24.06
N CYS A 147 3.11 0.42 23.26
CA CYS A 147 3.23 0.34 21.81
C CYS A 147 4.47 1.12 21.35
N LEU A 148 5.30 0.51 20.51
CA LEU A 148 6.42 1.18 19.86
C LEU A 148 5.93 1.87 18.58
N HIS A 149 6.15 3.17 18.49
CA HIS A 149 5.84 4.02 17.35
C HIS A 149 7.14 4.37 16.61
N LEU A 150 7.28 3.86 15.38
CA LEU A 150 8.41 4.14 14.51
C LEU A 150 8.03 5.20 13.48
N SER A 151 8.70 6.35 13.54
CA SER A 151 8.51 7.44 12.58
C SER A 151 9.30 7.19 11.31
N VAL A 152 8.63 6.91 10.19
CA VAL A 152 9.25 6.60 8.90
C VAL A 152 9.10 7.79 7.97
N VAL A 153 10.21 8.35 7.51
CA VAL A 153 10.20 9.45 6.53
C VAL A 153 9.97 8.86 5.13
N ALA A 154 8.87 9.22 4.47
CA ALA A 154 8.59 8.79 3.10
C ALA A 154 9.21 9.78 2.08
N PRO A 155 10.35 9.46 1.43
CA PRO A 155 11.06 10.42 0.57
C PRO A 155 10.31 10.79 -0.71
N LYS A 156 9.45 9.89 -1.21
CA LYS A 156 8.73 10.06 -2.48
C LYS A 156 7.32 10.63 -2.30
N GLU A 157 6.86 10.79 -1.06
CA GLU A 157 5.53 11.29 -0.76
C GLU A 157 5.66 12.66 -0.09
N LYS A 158 5.15 13.69 -0.75
CA LYS A 158 5.08 15.04 -0.21
C LYS A 158 3.62 15.47 -0.04
N ARG A 159 3.33 16.22 1.01
CA ARG A 159 2.07 16.95 1.23
C ARG A 159 2.45 18.40 1.48
N ASN A 160 1.94 19.32 0.66
CA ASN A 160 2.26 20.75 0.71
C ASN A 160 3.79 21.01 0.68
N GLY A 161 4.51 20.32 -0.20
CA GLY A 161 5.97 20.44 -0.34
C GLY A 161 6.80 19.78 0.78
N ARG A 162 6.18 19.35 1.88
CA ARG A 162 6.84 18.67 3.00
C ARG A 162 6.79 17.16 2.84
N ARG A 163 7.86 16.46 3.23
CA ARG A 163 7.88 14.99 3.22
C ARG A 163 6.87 14.47 4.23
N ILE A 164 6.11 13.45 3.84
CA ILE A 164 5.16 12.80 4.74
C ILE A 164 5.96 11.90 5.70
N VAL A 165 5.75 12.10 7.00
CA VAL A 165 6.18 11.16 8.04
C VAL A 165 5.04 10.19 8.28
N LYS A 166 5.33 8.90 8.19
CA LYS A 166 4.38 7.82 8.41
C LYS A 166 4.75 7.12 9.71
N VAL A 167 3.77 6.87 10.57
CA VAL A 167 4.01 6.17 11.83
C VAL A 167 3.67 4.69 11.65
N VAL A 168 4.64 3.83 11.95
CA VAL A 168 4.46 2.38 12.05
C VAL A 168 4.30 2.03 13.52
N ARG A 169 3.17 1.44 13.88
CA ARG A 169 2.86 1.08 15.27
C ARG A 169 3.04 -0.42 15.48
N ILE A 170 3.92 -0.79 16.41
CA ILE A 170 4.16 -2.18 16.81
C ILE A 170 3.55 -2.37 18.20
N LYS A 171 2.54 -3.22 18.29
CA LYS A 171 1.86 -3.54 19.55
C LYS A 171 2.69 -4.50 20.40
N PRO A 172 2.55 -4.43 21.74
CA PRO A 172 3.15 -5.44 22.59
C PRO A 172 2.59 -6.82 22.23
N TYR A 173 3.41 -7.85 22.37
CA TYR A 173 2.99 -9.23 22.12
C TYR A 173 2.59 -9.88 23.44
N PRO A 174 1.27 -10.01 23.74
CA PRO A 174 0.81 -10.38 25.07
C PRO A 174 1.09 -11.85 25.41
N GLN A 175 1.19 -12.73 24.41
CA GLN A 175 1.41 -14.16 24.65
C GLN A 175 2.88 -14.52 24.93
N ASP A 176 3.83 -13.65 24.57
CA ASP A 176 5.26 -13.90 24.80
C ASP A 176 6.00 -12.56 25.01
N ALA A 177 6.25 -12.25 26.28
CA ALA A 177 6.93 -11.03 26.68
C ALA A 177 8.36 -10.93 26.11
N THR A 178 9.02 -12.05 25.79
CA THR A 178 10.37 -12.04 25.21
C THR A 178 10.39 -11.60 23.74
N LEU A 179 9.26 -11.70 23.05
CA LEU A 179 9.07 -11.22 21.68
C LEU A 179 8.50 -9.79 21.62
N CYS A 180 8.23 -9.18 22.77
CA CYS A 180 7.72 -7.82 22.85
C CYS A 180 8.83 -6.82 22.46
N PRO A 181 8.60 -5.92 21.48
CA PRO A 181 9.58 -4.89 21.16
C PRO A 181 9.81 -3.93 22.32
N VAL A 182 8.91 -3.85 23.31
CA VAL A 182 9.02 -2.91 24.44
C VAL A 182 9.89 -3.42 25.59
N THR A 183 10.18 -4.73 25.64
CA THR A 183 11.34 -5.23 26.42
C THR A 183 12.68 -4.69 25.90
N PHE A 184 12.69 -3.95 24.78
CA PHE A 184 13.82 -3.14 24.34
C PHE A 184 14.34 -2.18 25.42
N GLU A 185 13.50 -1.66 26.32
CA GLU A 185 13.99 -0.82 27.44
C GLU A 185 14.90 -1.63 28.39
N ALA A 186 14.55 -2.88 28.70
CA ALA A 186 15.40 -3.79 29.46
C ALA A 186 16.70 -4.19 28.70
N LEU A 187 16.67 -4.10 27.37
CA LEU A 187 17.80 -4.34 26.46
C LEU A 187 18.68 -3.09 26.29
N ARG A 188 18.11 -1.89 26.36
CA ARG A 188 18.79 -0.57 26.37
C ARG A 188 19.64 -0.43 27.64
N ASP A 189 19.09 -0.85 28.77
CA ASP A 189 19.68 -0.67 30.10
C ASP A 189 20.57 -1.84 30.53
N HIS A 190 20.87 -2.77 29.61
CA HIS A 190 21.71 -3.94 29.88
C HIS A 190 23.19 -3.51 30.09
N PRO A 191 23.93 -4.08 31.05
CA PRO A 191 25.33 -3.67 31.32
C PRO A 191 26.26 -3.74 30.10
N ASN A 192 26.00 -4.70 29.19
CA ASN A 192 26.75 -4.87 27.94
C ASN A 192 26.41 -3.85 26.84
N THR A 193 25.43 -2.96 27.05
CA THR A 193 24.97 -1.95 26.07
C THR A 193 25.34 -0.52 26.45
N VAL A 194 26.06 -0.35 27.58
CA VAL A 194 26.50 0.94 28.14
C VAL A 194 27.47 1.70 27.24
N ASN A 195 28.27 1.01 26.42
CA ASN A 195 29.29 1.62 25.54
C ASN A 195 28.79 1.86 24.10
N ARG A 196 27.52 2.23 23.93
CA ARG A 196 26.88 2.28 22.61
C ARG A 196 26.78 3.71 22.06
N PRO A 197 27.02 3.90 20.74
CA PRO A 197 26.69 5.16 20.09
C PRO A 197 25.16 5.39 20.08
N PRO A 198 24.69 6.64 20.23
CA PRO A 198 23.27 6.97 20.15
C PRO A 198 22.62 6.47 18.85
N GLY A 199 21.47 5.79 18.95
CA GLY A 199 20.63 5.43 17.79
C GLY A 199 20.89 4.09 17.11
N ALA A 200 21.56 3.13 17.75
CA ALA A 200 21.76 1.80 17.15
C ALA A 200 20.65 0.78 17.53
N LEU A 201 20.34 -0.18 16.65
CA LEU A 201 19.26 -1.19 16.79
C LEU A 201 19.80 -2.57 17.18
N PHE A 202 19.02 -3.42 17.88
CA PHE A 202 19.42 -4.80 18.21
C PHE A 202 18.93 -5.79 17.15
N ILE A 203 19.80 -6.72 16.73
CA ILE A 203 19.45 -7.84 15.86
C ILE A 203 20.08 -9.10 16.47
N SER A 204 19.28 -10.12 16.75
CA SER A 204 19.78 -11.45 17.10
C SER A 204 20.21 -12.18 15.83
N THR A 205 21.50 -12.54 15.72
CA THR A 205 22.06 -13.28 14.59
C THR A 205 22.62 -14.62 15.07
N THR A 206 22.62 -15.64 14.21
CA THR A 206 23.27 -16.92 14.49
C THR A 206 24.79 -16.88 14.28
N ASN A 207 25.29 -15.87 13.56
CA ASN A 207 26.72 -15.66 13.37
C ASN A 207 27.10 -14.24 13.76
N ALA A 208 27.92 -14.20 14.79
CA ALA A 208 28.38 -13.00 15.43
C ALA A 208 29.31 -12.13 14.55
N ARG A 209 30.05 -12.77 13.64
CA ARG A 209 31.15 -12.12 12.92
C ARG A 209 30.72 -11.49 11.60
N VAL A 210 29.48 -11.69 11.21
CA VAL A 210 28.93 -11.25 9.93
C VAL A 210 27.95 -10.12 10.19
N ALA A 211 28.20 -8.96 9.58
CA ALA A 211 27.24 -7.87 9.60
C ALA A 211 25.89 -8.36 9.08
N ALA A 212 24.82 -8.10 9.83
CA ALA A 212 23.49 -8.47 9.41
C ALA A 212 23.19 -7.76 8.08
N SER A 213 22.97 -8.53 7.02
CA SER A 213 22.60 -7.95 5.74
C SER A 213 21.25 -7.23 5.84
N CYS A 214 21.04 -6.19 5.02
CA CYS A 214 19.75 -5.50 4.93
C CYS A 214 18.60 -6.48 4.69
N ASP A 215 18.83 -7.55 3.94
CA ASP A 215 17.86 -8.63 3.70
C ASP A 215 17.54 -9.44 4.96
N THR A 216 18.56 -9.73 5.78
CA THR A 216 18.38 -10.45 7.06
C THR A 216 17.57 -9.61 8.03
N ILE A 217 17.90 -8.33 8.16
CA ILE A 217 17.17 -7.36 8.99
C ILE A 217 15.73 -7.24 8.50
N SER A 218 15.54 -7.10 7.18
CA SER A 218 14.22 -7.00 6.55
C SER A 218 13.39 -8.27 6.70
N ARG A 219 14.01 -9.45 6.64
CA ARG A 219 13.33 -10.75 6.86
C ARG A 219 12.92 -10.91 8.32
N TRP A 220 13.79 -10.53 9.25
CA TRP A 220 13.48 -10.53 10.69
C TRP A 220 12.31 -9.58 11.01
N LEU A 221 12.37 -8.33 10.54
CA LEU A 221 11.29 -7.35 10.75
C LEU A 221 9.97 -7.80 10.12
N ARG A 222 10.00 -8.37 8.90
CA ARG A 222 8.81 -8.98 8.29
C ARG A 222 8.20 -10.08 9.16
N ASN A 223 9.03 -10.95 9.74
CA ASN A 223 8.57 -12.02 10.63
C ASN A 223 7.99 -11.50 11.95
N VAL A 224 8.61 -10.48 12.57
CA VAL A 224 8.10 -9.87 13.80
C VAL A 224 6.78 -9.13 13.55
N VAL A 225 6.73 -8.30 12.50
CA VAL A 225 5.53 -7.55 12.11
C VAL A 225 4.38 -8.49 11.75
N SER A 226 4.63 -9.53 10.96
CA SER A 226 3.58 -10.50 10.59
C SER A 226 3.02 -11.26 11.80
N ARG A 227 3.88 -11.65 12.77
CA ARG A 227 3.44 -12.34 14.00
C ARG A 227 2.70 -11.41 14.97
N SER A 228 3.09 -10.15 15.05
CA SER A 228 2.42 -9.12 15.86
C SER A 228 1.03 -8.77 15.33
N ILE A 229 0.83 -8.86 14.00
CA ILE A 229 -0.45 -8.57 13.34
C ILE A 229 -1.39 -9.78 13.34
N ASN A 230 -0.86 -11.01 13.23
CA ASN A 230 -1.65 -12.24 13.09
C ASN A 230 -1.94 -12.97 14.42
N SER A 231 -1.85 -12.29 15.57
CA SER A 231 -2.02 -12.92 16.90
C SER A 231 -3.44 -13.42 17.22
N SER A 232 -4.35 -13.41 16.24
CA SER A 232 -5.67 -14.07 16.31
C SER A 232 -5.67 -15.52 15.80
N SER A 233 -4.56 -16.04 15.26
CA SER A 233 -4.49 -17.43 14.77
C SER A 233 -3.37 -18.22 15.46
N SER A 234 -3.78 -19.15 16.31
CA SER A 234 -2.95 -20.15 16.95
C SER A 234 -2.38 -21.14 15.92
N ALA A 235 -1.09 -21.04 15.61
CA ALA A 235 -0.33 -22.16 15.07
C ALA A 235 1.16 -22.03 15.39
N SER A 236 1.59 -22.88 16.32
CA SER A 236 2.97 -23.14 16.73
C SER A 236 3.85 -23.57 15.56
N ARG A 237 5.01 -22.92 15.42
CA ARG A 237 6.30 -23.52 15.00
C ARG A 237 7.44 -22.61 15.48
N ARG A 238 8.11 -23.01 16.56
CA ARG A 238 9.29 -22.36 17.13
C ARG A 238 10.56 -22.87 16.43
N PRO A 239 11.48 -22.00 15.97
CA PRO A 239 12.89 -22.33 15.94
C PRO A 239 13.52 -21.88 17.27
N ALA A 240 14.25 -22.77 17.92
CA ALA A 240 15.11 -22.45 19.06
C ALA A 240 16.18 -21.45 18.59
N MET A 241 16.22 -20.25 19.18
CA MET A 241 17.30 -19.29 18.97
C MET A 241 18.03 -19.12 20.31
N HIS A 242 19.24 -19.67 20.39
CA HIS A 242 20.18 -19.39 21.47
C HIS A 242 20.66 -17.94 21.37
N VAL A 243 20.72 -17.26 22.51
CA VAL A 243 21.03 -15.84 22.64
C VAL A 243 22.55 -15.62 22.58
N LEU A 244 23.03 -14.84 21.61
CA LEU A 244 24.38 -14.27 21.61
C LEU A 244 24.38 -12.85 21.01
N TRP A 245 25.19 -11.96 21.60
CA TRP A 245 25.12 -10.50 21.49
C TRP A 245 26.11 -9.89 20.48
N LEU A 246 25.79 -8.73 19.87
CA LEU A 246 26.78 -7.96 19.10
C LEU A 246 26.73 -6.44 19.03
N ARG A 247 27.96 -5.90 18.98
CA ARG A 247 28.41 -4.56 18.58
C ARG A 247 28.27 -4.35 17.06
N ILE A 248 27.81 -3.16 16.65
CA ILE A 248 27.94 -2.66 15.27
C ILE A 248 28.93 -1.50 15.31
N TRP A 249 30.05 -1.64 14.59
CA TRP A 249 30.98 -0.55 14.29
C TRP A 249 30.79 -0.17 12.81
N ARG A 250 30.56 1.11 12.55
CA ARG A 250 30.64 1.69 11.19
C ARG A 250 32.08 2.16 11.00
N SER A 251 32.83 1.45 10.18
CA SER A 251 34.04 1.99 9.54
C SER A 251 33.89 1.81 8.04
N ASN A 252 34.30 2.83 7.30
CA ASN A 252 34.44 2.92 5.85
C ASN A 252 33.23 3.42 5.06
N MET A 253 33.02 4.74 5.13
CA MET A 253 32.91 5.52 3.90
C MET A 253 34.03 6.56 3.89
N ALA A 254 35.22 6.10 3.54
CA ALA A 254 36.18 6.92 2.81
C ALA A 254 36.06 6.46 1.34
N PHE A 255 35.67 7.37 0.46
CA PHE A 255 35.90 7.29 -0.98
C PHE A 255 36.14 8.74 -1.46
N PRO A 256 36.98 8.91 -2.49
CA PRO A 256 37.97 9.97 -2.62
C PRO A 256 37.41 11.39 -2.70
#